data_AF-A0A327U1X9-F1
#
_entry.id   AF-A0A327U1X9-F1
#
_cell.length_a   1.000
_cell.length_b   1.000
_cell.length_c   1.000
_cell.angle_alpha   90.00
_cell.angle_beta   90.00
_cell.angle_gamma   90.00
#
_symmetry.space_group_name_H-M   'P 1'
#
loop_
_entity.id
_entity.type
_entity.pdbx_description
1 polymer ?
#
loop_
_entity_poly.entity_id
_entity_poly.type
_entity_poly.pdbx_seq_one_letter_code
_entity_poly.pdbx_strand_id
1 'polypeptide(L)'
;MKEPWVRRKYDETRLWMRMAYGDANRAWLRNELGDRIHPDWNNRTARPGRWEIARKHLRTLVKALVDRFGEVHVYLEFSTTERCDRRCQSATGDDCTCSCRGERHGGGTYWADWQLVGEETLVGPVGRVERHYVVRRGDLD
;
A
#
# COMPACT_ATOMS: atom_id res chain seq x y z
N MET A 1 -4.87 -15.25 -11.25
CA MET A 1 -4.77 -13.83 -10.84
C MET A 1 -3.77 -13.20 -11.78
N LYS A 2 -4.14 -12.17 -12.55
CA LYS A 2 -3.25 -11.61 -13.58
C LYS A 2 -2.37 -10.48 -13.04
N GLU A 3 -2.94 -9.47 -12.37
CA GLU A 3 -2.14 -8.37 -11.81
C GLU A 3 -1.86 -8.51 -10.29
N PRO A 4 -0.66 -8.11 -9.83
CA PRO A 4 -0.37 -8.00 -8.40
C PRO A 4 -1.09 -6.79 -7.79
N TRP A 5 -1.38 -6.87 -6.49
CA TRP A 5 -1.98 -5.76 -5.76
C TRP A 5 -1.42 -5.61 -4.34
N VAL A 6 -1.49 -4.39 -3.83
CA VAL A 6 -1.17 -4.00 -2.45
C VAL A 6 -2.35 -3.20 -1.89
N ARG A 7 -2.72 -3.47 -0.64
CA ARG A 7 -3.77 -2.76 0.08
C ARG A 7 -3.27 -2.32 1.45
N ARG A 8 -3.42 -1.04 1.74
CA ARG A 8 -3.21 -0.44 3.07
C ARG A 8 -4.55 0.03 3.63
N LYS A 9 -5.10 -0.74 4.56
CA LYS A 9 -6.32 -0.38 5.27
C LYS A 9 -6.04 0.65 6.37
N TYR A 10 -7.04 1.42 6.75
CA TYR A 10 -6.92 2.49 7.74
C TYR A 10 -6.48 1.95 9.11
N ASP A 11 -7.09 0.85 9.54
CA ASP A 11 -6.98 0.25 10.87
C ASP A 11 -5.99 -0.93 10.98
N GLU A 12 -5.34 -1.31 9.89
CA GLU A 12 -4.43 -2.46 9.86
C GLU A 12 -2.96 -2.05 9.97
N THR A 13 -2.20 -2.70 10.85
CA THR A 13 -0.74 -2.46 10.99
C THR A 13 0.09 -3.11 9.88
N ARG A 14 -0.57 -3.91 9.02
CA ARG A 14 0.04 -4.70 7.96
C ARG A 14 -0.57 -4.32 6.61
N LEU A 15 0.28 -4.25 5.59
CA LEU A 15 -0.14 -4.25 4.20
C LEU A 15 -0.63 -5.64 3.85
N TRP A 16 -1.71 -5.71 3.10
CA TRP A 16 -2.11 -6.93 2.42
C TRP A 16 -1.61 -6.87 1.00
N MET A 17 -1.04 -7.95 0.50
CA MET A 17 -0.63 -7.99 -0.89
C MET A 17 -0.80 -9.37 -1.50
N ARG A 18 -0.92 -9.39 -2.82
CA ARG A 18 -0.96 -10.63 -3.59
C ARG A 18 -0.20 -10.45 -4.88
N MET A 19 0.39 -11.55 -5.33
CA MET A 19 1.07 -11.70 -6.62
C MET A 19 0.85 -13.13 -7.09
N ALA A 20 1.25 -13.44 -8.33
CA ALA A 20 1.27 -14.81 -8.81
C ALA A 20 2.03 -15.71 -7.83
N TYR A 21 1.46 -16.88 -7.51
CA TYR A 21 2.11 -17.82 -6.60
C TYR A 21 3.42 -18.34 -7.22
N GLY A 22 4.43 -18.49 -6.37
CA GLY A 22 5.72 -19.08 -6.73
C GLY A 22 6.48 -19.40 -5.46
N ASP A 23 7.12 -20.56 -5.42
CA ASP A 23 7.78 -21.06 -4.20
C ASP A 23 8.93 -20.14 -3.74
N ALA A 24 9.52 -19.38 -4.67
CA ALA A 24 10.57 -18.40 -4.39
C ALA A 24 10.06 -17.05 -3.85
N ASN A 25 8.75 -16.81 -3.79
CA ASN A 25 8.19 -15.49 -3.45
C ASN A 25 8.61 -14.99 -2.07
N ARG A 26 8.71 -15.88 -1.08
CA ARG A 26 9.13 -15.51 0.27
C ARG A 26 10.58 -15.02 0.29
N ALA A 27 11.47 -15.73 -0.40
CA ALA A 27 12.87 -15.36 -0.50
C ALA A 27 13.03 -14.04 -1.26
N TRP A 28 12.31 -13.89 -2.38
CA TRP A 28 12.28 -12.64 -3.13
C TRP A 28 11.82 -11.44 -2.28
N LEU A 29 10.71 -11.56 -1.53
CA LEU A 29 10.25 -10.49 -0.65
C LEU A 29 11.31 -10.08 0.40
N ARG A 30 12.05 -11.03 0.95
CA ARG A 30 13.14 -10.74 1.89
C ARG A 30 14.28 -9.98 1.23
N ASN A 31 14.66 -10.36 0.01
CA ASN A 31 15.72 -9.69 -0.74
C ASN A 31 15.35 -8.23 -1.05
N GLU A 32 14.11 -7.98 -1.50
CA GLU A 32 13.66 -6.64 -1.89
C GLU A 32 13.37 -5.71 -0.70
N LEU A 33 12.84 -6.26 0.40
CA LEU A 33 12.38 -5.45 1.54
C LEU A 33 13.34 -5.48 2.74
N GLY A 34 14.39 -6.30 2.65
CA GLY A 34 15.43 -6.50 3.66
C GLY A 34 15.21 -7.74 4.54
N ASP A 35 16.31 -8.36 4.97
CA ASP A 35 16.30 -9.66 5.68
C ASP A 35 15.52 -9.68 7.00
N ARG A 36 15.35 -8.51 7.63
CA ARG A 36 14.62 -8.37 8.89
C ARG A 36 13.11 -8.35 8.72
N ILE A 37 12.59 -8.44 7.49
CA ILE A 37 11.14 -8.53 7.31
C ILE A 37 10.61 -9.92 7.65
N HIS A 38 9.41 -9.92 8.23
CA HIS A 38 8.61 -11.12 8.48
C HIS A 38 7.41 -11.11 7.54
N PRO A 39 7.58 -11.48 6.26
CA PRO A 39 6.45 -11.67 5.35
C PRO A 39 5.70 -12.91 5.80
N ASP A 40 4.41 -12.75 6.09
CA ASP A 40 3.56 -13.84 6.54
C ASP A 40 2.54 -14.18 5.46
N TRP A 41 2.41 -15.46 5.11
CA TRP A 41 1.38 -15.90 4.20
C TRP A 41 0.13 -16.24 5.00
N ASN A 42 -0.90 -15.40 4.91
CA ASN A 42 -2.13 -15.60 5.65
C ASN A 42 -2.91 -16.78 5.05
N ASN A 43 -2.84 -17.94 5.70
CA ASN A 43 -3.68 -19.11 5.44
C ASN A 43 -4.68 -19.41 6.57
N ARG A 44 -4.73 -18.56 7.61
CA ARG A 44 -5.41 -18.85 8.89
C ARG A 44 -6.72 -18.09 9.10
N THR A 45 -7.08 -17.16 8.21
CA THR A 45 -8.25 -16.28 8.37
C THR A 45 -9.36 -16.63 7.38
N ALA A 46 -10.55 -16.05 7.57
CA ALA A 46 -11.69 -16.20 6.67
C ALA A 46 -11.43 -15.72 5.22
N ARG A 47 -10.34 -14.99 4.95
CA ARG A 47 -9.93 -14.55 3.62
C ARG A 47 -8.47 -14.93 3.32
N PRO A 48 -8.13 -16.24 3.25
CA PRO A 48 -6.75 -16.68 3.10
C PRO A 48 -6.19 -16.37 1.71
N GLY A 49 -4.87 -16.54 1.54
CA GLY A 49 -4.20 -16.50 0.25
C GLY A 49 -3.57 -15.16 -0.10
N ARG A 50 -3.06 -14.43 0.89
CA ARG A 50 -2.37 -13.14 0.74
C ARG A 50 -1.12 -13.08 1.60
N TRP A 51 -0.17 -12.26 1.21
CA TRP A 51 0.95 -11.89 2.07
C TRP A 51 0.55 -10.72 2.96
N GLU A 52 1.07 -10.73 4.18
CA GLU A 52 1.04 -9.62 5.10
C GLU A 52 2.47 -9.08 5.27
N ILE A 53 2.63 -7.77 5.14
CA ILE A 53 3.91 -7.06 5.20
C ILE A 53 3.78 -5.88 6.17
N ALA A 54 4.84 -5.49 6.88
CA ALA A 54 4.74 -4.32 7.76
C ALA A 54 4.48 -3.03 6.96
N ARG A 55 3.60 -2.16 7.48
CA ARG A 55 3.10 -0.98 6.76
C ARG A 55 4.18 -0.08 6.18
N LYS A 56 5.28 0.13 6.92
CA LYS A 56 6.44 0.95 6.52
C LYS A 56 7.14 0.55 5.21
N HIS A 57 6.82 -0.62 4.65
CA HIS A 57 7.41 -1.10 3.40
C HIS A 57 6.55 -0.79 2.18
N LEU A 58 5.49 0.01 2.30
CA LEU A 58 4.54 0.25 1.21
C LEU A 58 5.25 0.68 -0.08
N ARG A 59 6.05 1.75 -0.02
CA ARG A 59 6.80 2.26 -1.17
C ARG A 59 7.76 1.23 -1.75
N THR A 60 8.60 0.61 -0.91
CA THR A 60 9.59 -0.37 -1.38
C THR A 60 8.91 -1.60 -1.99
N LEU A 61 7.80 -2.05 -1.41
CA LEU A 61 6.99 -3.17 -1.92
C LEU A 61 6.34 -2.83 -3.26
N VAL A 62 5.75 -1.65 -3.40
CA VAL A 62 5.16 -1.19 -4.66
C VAL A 62 6.24 -1.13 -5.74
N LYS A 63 7.39 -0.51 -5.44
CA LYS A 63 8.52 -0.46 -6.38
C LYS A 63 8.98 -1.86 -6.80
N ALA A 64 9.22 -2.76 -5.85
CA ALA A 64 9.66 -4.12 -6.16
C ALA A 64 8.64 -4.89 -7.02
N LEU A 65 7.35 -4.71 -6.79
CA LEU A 65 6.30 -5.33 -7.60
C LEU A 65 6.25 -4.74 -9.01
N VAL A 66 6.39 -3.43 -9.16
CA VAL A 66 6.46 -2.76 -10.46
C VAL A 66 7.70 -3.20 -11.23
N ASP A 67 8.86 -3.29 -10.57
CA ASP A 67 10.09 -3.78 -11.18
C ASP A 67 9.91 -5.21 -11.70
N ARG A 68 9.23 -6.07 -10.93
CA ARG A 68 9.02 -7.48 -11.28
C ARG A 68 7.89 -7.72 -12.31
N PHE A 69 6.79 -6.98 -12.23
CA PHE A 69 5.56 -7.28 -12.99
C PHE A 69 5.17 -6.18 -13.99
N GLY A 70 5.87 -5.03 -13.98
CA GLY A 70 5.61 -3.88 -14.85
C GLY A 70 4.50 -2.95 -14.37
N GLU A 71 3.52 -3.48 -13.63
CA GLU A 71 2.37 -2.75 -13.09
C GLU A 71 1.90 -3.36 -11.76
N VAL A 72 1.37 -2.54 -10.86
CA VAL A 72 0.71 -2.98 -9.62
C VAL A 72 -0.49 -2.11 -9.28
N HIS A 73 -1.54 -2.73 -8.74
CA HIS A 73 -2.70 -2.03 -8.19
C HIS A 73 -2.47 -1.69 -6.71
N VAL A 74 -2.70 -0.45 -6.31
CA VAL A 74 -2.51 0.00 -4.92
C VAL A 74 -3.81 0.60 -4.38
N TYR A 75 -4.28 0.08 -3.24
CA TYR A 75 -5.51 0.50 -2.58
C TYR A 75 -5.18 1.12 -1.22
N LEU A 76 -5.52 2.40 -1.01
CA LEU A 76 -5.20 3.14 0.20
C LEU A 76 -6.47 3.67 0.87
N GLU A 77 -6.76 3.21 2.10
CA GLU A 77 -7.89 3.70 2.88
C GLU A 77 -7.50 4.91 3.74
N PHE A 78 -8.21 6.02 3.61
CA PHE A 78 -8.05 7.23 4.40
C PHE A 78 -9.28 7.48 5.26
N SER A 79 -9.11 8.13 6.40
CA SER A 79 -10.21 8.64 7.22
C SER A 79 -10.93 9.78 6.52
N THR A 80 -12.25 9.90 6.70
CA THR A 80 -12.99 11.11 6.28
C THR A 80 -12.96 12.22 7.34
N THR A 81 -12.50 11.93 8.56
CA THR A 81 -12.63 12.85 9.71
C THR A 81 -11.30 13.18 10.39
N GLU A 82 -10.28 12.32 10.27
CA GLU A 82 -8.96 12.55 10.86
C GLU A 82 -8.30 13.78 10.22
N ARG A 83 -8.13 14.84 11.00
CA ARG A 83 -7.54 16.10 10.52
C ARG A 83 -6.03 15.93 10.36
N CYS A 84 -5.52 16.37 9.21
CA CYS A 84 -4.08 16.44 8.96
C CYS A 84 -3.41 17.42 9.93
N ASP A 85 -2.44 16.93 10.70
CA ASP A 85 -1.68 17.71 11.66
C ASP A 85 -0.28 18.06 11.15
N ARG A 86 0.50 18.79 11.96
CA ARG A 86 1.87 19.17 11.62
C ARG A 86 2.80 17.96 11.48
N ARG A 87 2.58 16.89 12.24
CA ARG A 87 3.42 15.69 12.20
C ARG A 87 3.27 14.98 10.87
N CYS A 88 2.05 14.87 10.36
CA CYS A 88 1.77 14.36 9.03
C CYS A 88 2.37 15.27 7.94
N GLN A 89 2.22 16.58 8.07
CA GLN A 89 2.75 17.52 7.08
C GLN A 89 4.28 17.50 6.95
N SER A 90 4.99 17.25 8.05
CA SER A 90 6.45 17.16 8.07
C SER A 90 6.99 15.72 8.04
N ALA A 91 6.15 14.72 7.79
CA ALA A 91 6.56 13.32 7.82
C ALA A 91 7.43 12.96 6.61
N THR A 92 8.43 12.10 6.82
CA THR A 92 9.32 11.56 5.79
C THR A 92 9.01 10.11 5.41
N GLY A 93 7.94 9.54 5.95
CA GLY A 93 7.44 8.21 5.59
C GLY A 93 6.34 8.29 4.54
N ASP A 94 5.76 7.15 4.17
CA ASP A 94 4.64 7.01 3.23
C ASP A 94 3.32 6.61 3.94
N ASP A 95 3.30 6.66 5.27
CA ASP A 95 2.14 6.27 6.07
C ASP A 95 1.27 7.50 6.39
N CYS A 96 0.30 7.76 5.52
CA CYS A 96 -0.69 8.82 5.70
C CYS A 96 -2.11 8.26 5.68
N THR A 97 -2.85 8.38 6.77
CA THR A 97 -4.27 7.96 6.84
C THR A 97 -5.26 9.12 6.96
N CYS A 98 -4.77 10.38 7.01
CA CYS A 98 -5.65 11.53 7.22
C CYS A 98 -6.61 11.81 6.06
N SER A 99 -7.65 12.58 6.37
CA SER A 99 -8.62 13.13 5.41
C SER A 99 -8.01 13.99 4.30
N CYS A 100 -6.77 14.42 4.47
CA CYS A 100 -5.93 15.05 3.45
C CYS A 100 -5.57 14.12 2.28
N ARG A 101 -5.70 12.80 2.46
CA ARG A 101 -5.39 11.76 1.47
C ARG A 101 -3.97 11.85 0.89
N GLY A 102 -3.02 12.27 1.74
CA GLY A 102 -1.61 12.45 1.38
C GLY A 102 -1.28 13.75 0.65
N GLU A 103 -2.25 14.59 0.30
CA GLU A 103 -2.03 15.84 -0.46
C GLU A 103 -1.17 16.87 0.29
N ARG A 104 -1.07 16.73 1.61
CA ARG A 104 -0.24 17.59 2.47
C ARG A 104 0.87 16.82 3.19
N HIS A 105 0.97 15.52 2.98
CA HIS A 105 1.87 14.64 3.72
C HIS A 105 3.30 14.81 3.22
N GLY A 106 4.23 15.14 4.11
CA GLY A 106 5.64 15.34 3.76
C GLY A 106 5.89 16.37 2.65
N GLY A 107 4.97 17.34 2.45
CA GLY A 107 5.01 18.30 1.34
C GLY A 107 4.19 17.93 0.11
N GLY A 108 3.44 16.82 0.12
CA GLY A 108 2.38 16.53 -0.86
C GLY A 108 2.78 15.74 -2.10
N THR A 109 3.92 15.04 -2.08
CA THR A 109 4.52 14.44 -3.29
C THR A 109 4.52 12.92 -3.34
N TYR A 110 4.16 12.23 -2.26
CA TYR A 110 4.47 10.80 -2.10
C TYR A 110 3.89 9.83 -3.15
N TRP A 111 2.75 10.19 -3.73
CA TRP A 111 2.07 9.41 -4.77
C TRP A 111 1.59 10.32 -5.90
N ALA A 112 2.31 11.43 -6.13
CA ALA A 112 1.99 12.37 -7.21
C ALA A 112 2.10 11.71 -8.59
N ASP A 113 3.04 10.77 -8.74
CA ASP A 113 3.31 10.10 -10.00
C ASP A 113 2.43 8.85 -10.22
N TRP A 114 1.66 8.43 -9.20
CA TRP A 114 0.78 7.27 -9.31
C TRP A 114 -0.54 7.65 -9.98
N GLN A 115 -0.99 6.85 -10.95
CA GLN A 115 -2.25 7.13 -11.62
C GLN A 115 -3.44 6.79 -10.71
N LEU A 116 -4.18 7.80 -10.25
CA LEU A 116 -5.47 7.60 -9.59
C LEU A 116 -6.51 7.12 -10.62
N VAL A 117 -7.07 5.93 -10.41
CA VAL A 117 -8.06 5.33 -11.32
C VAL A 117 -9.44 5.16 -10.68
N GLY A 118 -9.54 5.28 -9.35
CA GLY A 118 -10.81 5.20 -8.65
C GLY A 118 -10.74 5.79 -7.25
N GLU A 119 -11.88 6.29 -6.77
CA GLU A 119 -12.06 6.73 -5.40
C GLU A 119 -13.46 6.37 -4.92
N GLU A 120 -13.55 5.66 -3.81
CA GLU A 120 -14.79 5.07 -3.32
C GLU A 120 -14.98 5.39 -1.84
N THR A 121 -16.17 5.87 -1.47
CA THR A 121 -16.54 6.02 -0.05
C THR A 121 -16.94 4.68 0.52
N LEU A 122 -16.28 4.25 1.59
CA LEU A 122 -16.61 3.02 2.29
C LEU A 122 -17.62 3.32 3.41
N VAL A 123 -18.79 2.69 3.32
CA VAL A 123 -19.81 2.79 4.37
C VAL A 123 -19.46 1.82 5.50
N GLY A 124 -19.20 2.35 6.69
CA GLY A 124 -18.86 1.57 7.86
C GLY A 124 -18.90 2.39 9.15
N PRO A 125 -18.59 1.78 10.31
CA PRO A 125 -18.63 2.47 11.62
C PRO A 125 -17.68 3.67 11.70
N VAL A 126 -16.60 3.62 10.91
CA VAL A 126 -15.65 4.71 10.73
C VAL A 126 -15.78 5.17 9.28
N GLY A 127 -16.00 6.46 9.07
CA GLY A 127 -16.03 7.04 7.72
C GLY A 127 -14.67 6.92 7.07
N ARG A 128 -14.61 6.24 5.90
CA ARG A 128 -13.38 6.01 5.15
C ARG A 128 -13.59 6.24 3.66
N VAL A 129 -12.50 6.55 2.97
CA VAL A 129 -12.42 6.58 1.52
C VAL A 129 -11.25 5.69 1.09
N GLU A 130 -11.48 4.81 0.12
CA GLU A 130 -10.42 4.05 -0.55
C GLU A 130 -10.06 4.75 -1.87
N ARG A 131 -8.79 5.10 -2.05
CA ARG A 131 -8.25 5.47 -3.36
C ARG A 131 -7.60 4.25 -4.00
N HIS A 132 -7.95 3.99 -5.25
CA HIS A 132 -7.33 2.98 -6.09
C HIS A 132 -6.40 3.66 -7.09
N TYR A 133 -5.12 3.30 -6.98
CA TYR A 133 -4.06 3.69 -7.89
C TYR A 133 -3.60 2.53 -8.76
N VAL A 134 -3.15 2.84 -9.96
CA VAL A 134 -2.30 1.97 -10.77
C VAL A 134 -0.92 2.61 -10.83
N VAL A 135 0.11 1.80 -10.57
CA VAL A 135 1.51 2.23 -10.62
C VAL A 135 2.23 1.38 -11.65
N ARG A 136 2.83 2.04 -12.63
CA ARG A 136 3.62 1.42 -13.71
C ARG A 136 5.09 1.76 -13.57
N ARG A 137 5.94 1.04 -14.31
CA ARG A 137 7.39 1.25 -14.26
C ARG A 137 7.82 2.68 -14.56
N GLY A 138 7.17 3.35 -15.52
CA GLY A 138 7.47 4.75 -15.85
C GLY A 138 6.89 5.79 -14.88
N ASP A 139 6.12 5.36 -13.87
CA ASP A 139 5.52 6.24 -12.86
C ASP A 139 6.44 6.41 -11.62
N LEU A 140 7.62 5.80 -11.60
CA LEU A 140 8.54 5.76 -10.45
C LEU A 140 9.91 6.41 -10.73
N ASP A 141 10.07 7.05 -11.89
CA ASP A 141 11.31 7.67 -12.38
C ASP A 141 11.55 9.08 -11.82
#